data_AF-A0A6G0WHD6-F1
#
_entry.id   AF-A0A6G0WHD6-F1
#
_cell.length_a   1.000
_cell.length_b   1.000
_cell.length_c   1.000
_cell.angle_alpha   90.00
_cell.angle_beta   90.00
_cell.angle_gamma   90.00
#
_symmetry.space_group_name_H-M   'P 1'
#
loop_
_entity.id
_entity.type
_entity.pdbx_description
1 polymer ?
#
loop_
_entity_poly.entity_id
_entity_poly.type
_entity_poly.pdbx_seq_one_letter_code
_entity_poly.pdbx_strand_id
1 'polypeptide(L)'
;MSDSYQKHQRYILRRFPPFLEDAMIGNHEKLRLMFIVLWACFIVVPTVLAAQTCDYFVKEPLFYFSVLMIAFVLARALHRYCVRWPEGHTKRWSYWHEIELATAPYKLKILGYYHRKIDHFLGQFPSSTSDEQVVRFYALRTSVLAILFLAGFVGFTTLLAYTDGDKYPQVMILYVLSVASVCVLFYLGKVYCIELPQVIVLRHRPEFAFDVLFSDMHDEHIPFAQPVSDYNTTREA
;
A
#
# COMPACT_ATOMS: atom_id res chain seq x y z
N MET A 1 17.70 -8.10 23.81
CA MET A 1 17.07 -7.02 23.01
C MET A 1 15.77 -6.60 23.68
N SER A 2 15.47 -5.30 23.76
CA SER A 2 14.16 -4.85 24.24
C SER A 2 13.08 -5.12 23.18
N ASP A 3 11.86 -5.49 23.59
CA ASP A 3 10.76 -5.80 22.66
C ASP A 3 10.39 -4.59 21.77
N SER A 4 10.55 -3.37 22.29
CA SER A 4 10.39 -2.13 21.53
C SER A 4 11.37 -2.01 20.35
N TYR A 5 12.64 -2.35 20.57
CA TYR A 5 13.66 -2.31 19.51
C TYR A 5 13.34 -3.34 18.41
N GLN A 6 12.96 -4.56 18.78
CA GLN A 6 12.57 -5.60 17.82
C GLN A 6 11.31 -5.24 17.03
N LYS A 7 10.35 -4.55 17.65
CA LYS A 7 9.16 -4.03 16.97
C LYS A 7 9.53 -2.97 15.94
N HIS A 8 10.45 -2.08 16.28
CA HIS A 8 10.95 -1.04 15.38
C HIS A 8 11.71 -1.63 14.18
N GLN A 9 12.61 -2.59 14.41
CA GLN A 9 13.34 -3.28 13.33
C GLN A 9 12.40 -3.93 12.32
N ARG A 10 11.42 -4.72 12.80
CA ARG A 10 10.40 -5.35 11.95
C ARG A 10 9.61 -4.31 11.16
N TYR A 11 9.33 -3.17 11.77
CA TYR A 11 8.61 -2.08 11.11
C TYR A 11 9.42 -1.46 9.96
N ILE A 12 10.72 -1.23 10.18
CA ILE A 12 11.64 -0.73 9.15
C ILE A 12 11.74 -1.75 8.01
N LEU A 13 12.00 -3.02 8.33
CA LEU A 13 12.14 -4.07 7.32
C LEU A 13 10.88 -4.25 6.47
N ARG A 14 9.68 -4.24 7.07
CA ARG A 14 8.41 -4.31 6.30
C ARG A 14 8.23 -3.16 5.32
N ARG A 15 8.73 -1.96 5.66
CA ARG A 15 8.59 -0.76 4.82
C ARG A 15 9.68 -0.62 3.78
N PHE A 16 10.87 -1.12 4.09
CA PHE A 16 12.06 -1.07 3.27
C PHE A 16 12.60 -2.51 3.16
N PRO A 17 12.04 -3.30 2.21
CA PRO A 17 12.39 -4.71 2.10
C PRO A 17 13.89 -4.87 1.83
N PRO A 18 14.60 -5.77 2.55
CA PRO A 18 16.02 -6.02 2.31
C PRO A 18 16.26 -6.66 0.94
N PHE A 19 15.25 -7.33 0.38
CA PHE A 19 15.31 -8.02 -0.91
C PHE A 19 15.22 -7.10 -2.14
N LEU A 20 14.98 -5.80 -1.94
CA LEU A 20 14.88 -4.82 -3.03
C LEU A 20 16.16 -3.99 -3.14
N GLU A 21 16.52 -3.62 -4.36
CA GLU A 21 17.66 -2.74 -4.62
C GLU A 21 17.44 -1.32 -4.09
N ASP A 22 18.52 -0.68 -3.63
CA ASP A 22 18.46 0.69 -3.08
C ASP A 22 17.89 1.70 -4.08
N ALA A 23 18.25 1.57 -5.36
CA ALA A 23 17.75 2.43 -6.43
C ALA A 23 16.21 2.35 -6.55
N MET A 24 15.66 1.13 -6.48
CA MET A 24 14.21 0.90 -6.57
C MET A 24 13.49 1.49 -5.36
N ILE A 25 14.02 1.28 -4.15
CA ILE A 25 13.41 1.85 -2.94
C ILE A 25 13.48 3.38 -2.96
N GLY A 26 14.62 3.95 -3.34
CA GLY A 26 14.79 5.39 -3.47
C GLY A 26 13.81 6.01 -4.46
N ASN A 27 13.63 5.39 -5.63
CA ASN A 27 12.65 5.87 -6.62
C ASN A 27 11.20 5.78 -6.09
N HIS A 28 10.85 4.67 -5.42
CA HIS A 28 9.53 4.50 -4.81
C HIS A 28 9.22 5.51 -3.70
N GLU A 29 10.19 5.88 -2.86
CA GLU A 29 9.96 6.89 -1.83
C GLU A 29 9.75 8.29 -2.43
N LYS A 30 10.48 8.63 -3.51
CA LYS A 30 10.25 9.88 -4.27
C LYS A 30 8.87 9.88 -4.92
N LEU A 31 8.49 8.80 -5.60
CA LEU A 31 7.16 8.67 -6.21
C LEU A 31 6.05 8.73 -5.15
N ARG A 32 6.22 8.06 -4.01
CA ARG A 32 5.26 8.12 -2.90
C ARG A 32 5.05 9.55 -2.42
N LEU A 33 6.13 10.30 -2.22
CA LEU A 33 6.04 11.70 -1.80
C LEU A 33 5.32 12.55 -2.85
N MET A 34 5.69 12.39 -4.13
CA MET A 34 5.04 13.07 -5.25
C MET A 34 3.53 12.78 -5.29
N PHE A 35 3.13 11.51 -5.20
CA PHE A 35 1.70 11.15 -5.20
C PHE A 35 0.94 11.75 -4.03
N ILE A 36 1.55 11.83 -2.84
CA ILE A 36 0.90 12.43 -1.67
C ILE A 36 0.74 13.93 -1.84
N VAL A 37 1.76 14.62 -2.39
CA VAL A 37 1.66 16.05 -2.69
C VAL A 37 0.57 16.32 -3.74
N LEU A 38 0.55 15.55 -4.83
CA LEU A 38 -0.50 15.67 -5.86
C LEU A 38 -1.90 15.39 -5.30
N TRP A 39 -2.04 14.33 -4.48
CA TRP A 39 -3.29 14.01 -3.79
C TRP A 39 -3.75 15.16 -2.89
N ALA A 40 -2.84 15.77 -2.12
CA ALA A 40 -3.15 16.92 -1.29
C ALA A 40 -3.62 18.11 -2.15
N CYS A 41 -2.91 18.44 -3.22
CA CYS A 41 -3.31 19.50 -4.16
C CYS A 41 -4.70 19.25 -4.74
N PHE A 42 -5.00 18.03 -5.18
CA PHE A 42 -6.30 17.70 -5.75
C PHE A 42 -7.45 17.71 -4.75
N ILE A 43 -7.21 17.50 -3.46
CA ILE A 43 -8.25 17.70 -2.42
C ILE A 43 -8.43 19.18 -2.07
N VAL A 44 -7.35 19.97 -2.08
CA VAL A 44 -7.42 21.40 -1.80
C VAL A 44 -8.33 22.11 -2.81
N VAL A 45 -8.27 21.74 -4.10
CA VAL A 45 -9.10 22.36 -5.15
C VAL A 45 -10.60 22.35 -4.83
N PRO A 46 -11.29 21.19 -4.66
CA PRO A 46 -12.70 21.16 -4.33
C PRO A 46 -12.98 21.71 -2.93
N THR A 47 -12.02 21.66 -1.98
CA THR A 47 -12.18 22.23 -0.64
C THR A 47 -12.27 23.76 -0.69
N VAL A 48 -11.39 24.40 -1.46
CA VAL A 48 -11.39 25.85 -1.66
C VAL A 48 -12.61 26.27 -2.47
N LEU A 49 -12.97 25.53 -3.52
CA LEU A 49 -14.16 25.82 -4.31
C LEU A 49 -15.43 25.74 -3.46
N ALA A 50 -15.64 24.67 -2.69
CA ALA A 50 -16.80 24.56 -1.81
C ALA A 50 -16.86 25.69 -0.77
N ALA A 51 -15.71 26.13 -0.25
CA ALA A 51 -15.64 27.26 0.67
C ALA A 51 -15.96 28.61 0.01
N GLN A 52 -15.63 28.79 -1.27
CA GLN A 52 -15.96 29.99 -2.03
C GLN A 52 -17.43 30.00 -2.48
N THR A 53 -17.98 28.84 -2.81
CA THR A 53 -19.36 28.70 -3.29
C THR A 53 -20.38 28.80 -2.14
N CYS A 54 -20.05 28.31 -0.94
CA CYS A 54 -20.99 28.27 0.18
C CYS A 54 -20.30 28.63 1.51
N ASP A 55 -20.62 29.80 2.06
CA ASP A 55 -20.02 30.30 3.31
C ASP A 55 -20.27 29.37 4.51
N TYR A 56 -21.38 28.63 4.51
CA TYR A 56 -21.68 27.65 5.55
C TYR A 56 -20.72 26.47 5.56
N PHE A 57 -20.10 26.13 4.42
CA PHE A 57 -19.19 24.99 4.32
C PHE A 57 -17.98 25.09 5.27
N VAL A 58 -17.45 26.30 5.50
CA VAL A 58 -16.30 26.51 6.40
C VAL A 58 -16.65 26.21 7.86
N LYS A 59 -17.94 26.22 8.21
CA LYS A 59 -18.44 25.86 9.54
C LYS A 59 -18.65 24.35 9.68
N GLU A 60 -18.62 23.59 8.58
CA GLU A 60 -18.87 22.17 8.61
C GLU A 60 -17.68 21.37 9.15
N PRO A 61 -17.93 20.33 9.98
CA PRO A 61 -16.88 19.42 10.42
C PRO A 61 -16.08 18.81 9.27
N LEU A 62 -16.73 18.62 8.12
CA LEU A 62 -16.13 18.02 6.93
C LEU A 62 -14.99 18.87 6.34
N PHE A 63 -15.09 20.20 6.40
CA PHE A 63 -14.01 21.10 5.99
C PHE A 63 -12.77 20.89 6.87
N TYR A 64 -12.94 20.95 8.19
CA TYR A 64 -11.85 20.74 9.14
C TYR A 64 -11.25 19.35 9.02
N PHE A 65 -12.09 18.33 8.83
CA PHE A 65 -11.64 16.96 8.62
C PHE A 65 -10.72 16.86 7.41
N SER A 66 -11.07 17.46 6.27
CA SER A 66 -10.24 17.42 5.07
C SER A 66 -8.91 18.17 5.24
N VAL A 67 -8.92 19.34 5.88
CA VAL A 67 -7.70 20.09 6.16
C VAL A 67 -6.77 19.29 7.08
N LEU A 68 -7.32 18.75 8.18
CA LEU A 68 -6.55 17.91 9.13
C LEU A 68 -6.06 16.62 8.49
N MET A 69 -6.87 16.00 7.63
CA MET A 69 -6.49 14.80 6.89
C MET A 69 -5.31 15.09 5.97
N ILE A 70 -5.36 16.17 5.18
CA ILE A 70 -4.24 16.58 4.33
C ILE A 70 -2.99 16.83 5.17
N ALA A 71 -3.10 17.63 6.22
CA ALA A 71 -1.98 17.97 7.10
C ALA A 71 -1.34 16.72 7.73
N PHE A 72 -2.17 15.81 8.25
CA PHE A 72 -1.72 14.57 8.86
C PHE A 72 -1.02 13.64 7.85
N VAL A 73 -1.61 13.45 6.67
CA VAL A 73 -1.03 12.58 5.63
C VAL A 73 0.30 13.16 5.12
N LEU A 74 0.38 14.48 4.90
CA LEU A 74 1.61 15.16 4.52
C LEU A 74 2.67 15.06 5.62
N ALA A 75 2.32 15.33 6.88
CA ALA A 75 3.25 15.21 7.99
C ALA A 75 3.81 13.78 8.12
N ARG A 76 2.96 12.76 7.94
CA ARG A 76 3.42 11.35 7.92
C ARG A 76 4.30 11.03 6.72
N ALA A 77 4.04 11.62 5.57
CA ALA A 77 4.85 11.47 4.37
C ALA A 77 6.23 12.09 4.56
N LEU A 78 6.28 13.33 5.05
CA LEU A 78 7.51 14.05 5.36
C LEU A 78 8.31 13.32 6.43
N HIS A 79 7.68 12.90 7.53
CA HIS A 79 8.36 12.09 8.54
C HIS A 79 8.92 10.79 7.94
N ARG A 80 8.18 10.13 7.05
CA ARG A 80 8.67 8.91 6.39
C ARG A 80 9.90 9.22 5.53
N TYR A 81 9.84 10.27 4.72
CA TYR A 81 10.88 10.65 3.77
C TYR A 81 12.14 11.22 4.46
N CYS A 82 11.97 12.07 5.46
CA CYS A 82 13.08 12.77 6.12
C CYS A 82 13.73 11.97 7.25
N VAL A 83 12.96 11.13 7.96
CA VAL A 83 13.49 10.40 9.14
C VAL A 83 13.63 8.91 8.86
N ARG A 84 12.56 8.26 8.40
CA ARG A 84 12.54 6.79 8.29
C ARG A 84 13.28 6.27 7.08
N TRP A 85 13.25 6.98 5.97
CA TRP A 85 13.94 6.57 4.75
C TRP A 85 15.47 6.55 4.94
N PRO A 86 16.12 7.59 5.49
CA PRO A 86 17.56 7.54 5.79
C PRO A 86 17.92 6.39 6.74
N GLU A 87 17.10 6.14 7.76
CA GLU A 87 17.29 5.01 8.67
C GLU A 87 17.16 3.67 7.94
N GLY A 88 16.11 3.49 7.13
CA GLY A 88 15.89 2.28 6.35
C GLY A 88 17.03 2.02 5.37
N HIS A 89 17.49 3.05 4.66
CA HIS A 89 18.60 2.95 3.71
C HIS A 89 19.90 2.50 4.40
N THR A 90 20.21 3.05 5.56
CA THR A 90 21.47 2.77 6.28
C THR A 90 21.44 1.48 7.10
N LYS A 91 20.32 1.19 7.77
CA LYS A 91 20.24 0.12 8.79
C LYS A 91 19.44 -1.11 8.37
N ARG A 92 18.81 -1.15 7.19
CA ARG A 92 18.02 -2.32 6.76
C ARG A 92 18.83 -3.62 6.77
N TRP A 93 20.06 -3.58 6.28
CA TRP A 93 20.91 -4.77 6.19
C TRP A 93 21.38 -5.24 7.56
N SER A 94 21.76 -4.31 8.44
CA SER A 94 22.11 -4.65 9.82
C SER A 94 20.90 -5.23 10.56
N TYR A 95 19.71 -4.65 10.40
CA TYR A 95 18.48 -5.16 11.00
C TYR A 95 18.08 -6.53 10.44
N TRP A 96 18.29 -6.78 9.15
CA TRP A 96 18.04 -8.10 8.57
C TRP A 96 19.00 -9.14 9.17
N HIS A 97 20.29 -8.85 9.20
CA HIS A 97 21.31 -9.74 9.76
C HIS A 97 21.07 -10.02 11.25
N GLU A 98 20.75 -8.99 12.04
CA GLU A 98 20.38 -9.15 13.45
C GLU A 98 19.17 -10.08 13.63
N ILE A 99 18.16 -10.01 12.75
CA ILE A 99 16.99 -10.91 12.82
C ILE A 99 17.34 -12.33 12.40
N GLU A 100 18.23 -12.51 11.42
CA GLU A 100 18.71 -13.84 11.03
C GLU A 100 19.47 -14.53 12.17
N LEU A 101 20.26 -13.76 12.93
CA LEU A 101 21.01 -14.26 14.08
C LEU A 101 20.14 -14.43 15.34
N ALA A 102 19.14 -13.56 15.54
CA ALA A 102 18.43 -13.48 16.82
C ALA A 102 17.45 -14.62 17.07
N THR A 103 16.75 -15.17 16.06
CA THR A 103 15.91 -16.40 16.12
C THR A 103 15.03 -16.60 14.87
N ALA A 104 14.84 -17.87 14.43
CA ALA A 104 13.97 -18.29 13.32
C ALA A 104 12.53 -17.71 13.29
N PRO A 105 11.76 -17.65 14.40
CA PRO A 105 10.39 -17.11 14.39
C PRO A 105 10.27 -15.65 13.92
N TYR A 106 11.29 -14.81 14.09
CA TYR A 106 11.22 -13.41 13.65
C TYR A 106 11.44 -13.26 12.15
N LYS A 107 12.37 -14.04 11.60
CA LYS A 107 12.57 -14.17 10.14
C LYS A 107 11.28 -14.65 9.47
N LEU A 108 10.65 -15.69 10.00
CA LEU A 108 9.37 -16.23 9.49
C LEU A 108 8.24 -15.19 9.51
N LYS A 109 8.16 -14.34 10.54
CA LYS A 109 7.16 -13.25 10.60
C LYS A 109 7.33 -12.19 9.50
N ILE A 110 8.56 -11.96 9.03
CA ILE A 110 8.85 -11.03 7.93
C ILE A 110 8.60 -11.71 6.59
N LEU A 111 9.10 -12.94 6.41
CA LEU A 111 8.87 -13.71 5.19
C LEU A 111 7.37 -13.94 4.95
N GLY A 112 6.62 -14.35 5.98
CA GLY A 112 5.17 -14.53 5.91
C GLY A 112 4.38 -13.23 5.72
N TYR A 113 4.97 -12.06 5.97
CA TYR A 113 4.38 -10.78 5.56
C TYR A 113 4.50 -10.59 4.04
N TYR A 114 5.67 -10.84 3.47
CA TYR A 114 5.88 -10.73 2.02
C TYR A 114 5.15 -11.81 1.23
N HIS A 115 5.08 -13.04 1.73
CA HIS A 115 4.30 -14.10 1.10
C HIS A 115 2.83 -13.70 0.96
N ARG A 116 2.21 -13.19 2.03
CA ARG A 116 0.83 -12.67 1.97
C ARG A 116 0.68 -11.47 1.04
N LYS A 117 1.70 -10.62 0.95
CA LYS A 117 1.70 -9.48 0.01
C LYS A 117 1.77 -9.96 -1.45
N ILE A 118 2.59 -10.96 -1.74
CA ILE A 118 2.69 -11.58 -3.06
C ILE A 118 1.36 -12.26 -3.41
N ASP A 119 0.83 -13.10 -2.53
CA ASP A 119 -0.43 -13.80 -2.70
C ASP A 119 -1.61 -12.85 -2.93
N HIS A 120 -1.68 -11.74 -2.18
CA HIS A 120 -2.72 -10.72 -2.41
C HIS A 120 -2.75 -10.15 -3.83
N PHE A 121 -1.58 -10.03 -4.47
CA PHE A 121 -1.45 -9.46 -5.81
C PHE A 121 -1.44 -10.53 -6.92
N LEU A 122 -0.87 -11.70 -6.63
CA LEU A 122 -0.58 -12.74 -7.62
C LEU A 122 -1.45 -13.99 -7.47
N GLY A 123 -2.09 -14.22 -6.33
CA GLY A 123 -2.83 -15.46 -6.02
C GLY A 123 -4.03 -15.73 -6.93
N GLN A 124 -4.51 -14.70 -7.64
CA GLN A 124 -5.56 -14.84 -8.65
C GLN A 124 -5.05 -15.33 -10.02
N PHE A 125 -3.72 -15.35 -10.24
CA PHE A 125 -3.13 -15.77 -11.51
C PHE A 125 -2.57 -17.20 -11.40
N PRO A 126 -2.71 -18.01 -12.48
CA PRO A 126 -1.99 -19.27 -12.58
C PRO A 126 -0.48 -19.09 -12.44
N SER A 127 0.22 -20.08 -11.88
CA SER A 127 1.68 -20.05 -11.70
C SER A 127 2.46 -19.86 -13.02
N SER A 128 1.90 -20.31 -14.14
CA SER A 128 2.45 -20.16 -15.50
C SER A 128 2.32 -18.74 -16.09
N THR A 129 1.62 -17.82 -15.42
CA THR A 129 1.40 -16.47 -15.92
C THR A 129 2.71 -15.67 -15.89
N SER A 130 3.09 -15.11 -17.04
CA SER A 130 4.29 -14.29 -17.15
C SER A 130 4.10 -12.93 -16.48
N ASP A 131 5.19 -12.31 -16.02
CA ASP A 131 5.08 -10.99 -15.39
C ASP A 131 4.54 -9.94 -16.33
N GLU A 132 4.83 -10.04 -17.63
CA GLU A 132 4.27 -9.14 -18.63
C GLU A 132 2.74 -9.23 -18.67
N GLN A 133 2.17 -10.43 -18.58
CA GLN A 133 0.72 -10.62 -18.57
C GLN A 133 0.11 -10.02 -17.29
N VAL A 134 0.76 -10.20 -16.14
CA VAL A 134 0.34 -9.61 -14.87
C VAL A 134 0.38 -8.07 -14.94
N VAL A 135 1.49 -7.51 -15.43
CA VAL A 135 1.66 -6.05 -15.59
C VAL A 135 0.62 -5.49 -16.54
N ARG A 136 0.37 -6.14 -17.68
CA ARG A 136 -0.64 -5.72 -18.66
C ARG A 136 -2.06 -5.75 -18.06
N PHE A 137 -2.40 -6.81 -17.32
CA PHE A 137 -3.69 -6.89 -16.63
C PHE A 137 -3.89 -5.72 -15.66
N TYR A 138 -2.91 -5.48 -14.78
CA TYR A 138 -2.99 -4.38 -13.83
C TYR A 138 -2.94 -3.02 -14.51
N ALA A 139 -2.18 -2.86 -15.59
CA ALA A 139 -2.12 -1.62 -16.36
C ALA A 139 -3.49 -1.29 -16.96
N LEU A 140 -4.13 -2.26 -17.61
CA LEU A 140 -5.45 -2.07 -18.23
C LEU A 140 -6.51 -1.76 -17.18
N ARG A 141 -6.60 -2.59 -16.13
CA ARG A 141 -7.55 -2.39 -15.02
C ARG A 141 -7.38 -1.04 -14.35
N THR A 142 -6.14 -0.69 -14.01
CA THR A 142 -5.83 0.57 -13.32
C THR A 142 -6.10 1.76 -14.22
N SER A 143 -5.75 1.69 -15.51
CA SER A 143 -5.95 2.80 -16.46
C SER A 143 -7.43 3.07 -16.69
N VAL A 144 -8.25 2.04 -16.88
CA VAL A 144 -9.71 2.20 -17.06
C VAL A 144 -10.33 2.87 -15.84
N LEU A 145 -10.01 2.38 -14.64
CA LEU A 145 -10.51 2.97 -13.39
C LEU A 145 -9.96 4.39 -13.19
N ALA A 146 -8.69 4.64 -13.48
CA ALA A 146 -8.09 5.96 -13.35
C ALA A 146 -8.77 6.99 -14.26
N ILE A 147 -9.06 6.63 -15.52
CA ILE A 147 -9.79 7.51 -16.44
C ILE A 147 -11.19 7.81 -15.90
N LEU A 148 -11.92 6.79 -15.42
CA LEU A 148 -13.26 6.96 -14.86
C LEU A 148 -13.27 7.92 -13.67
N PHE A 149 -12.37 7.72 -12.70
CA PHE A 149 -12.32 8.56 -11.51
C PHE A 149 -11.70 9.94 -11.77
N LEU A 150 -10.82 10.07 -12.77
CA LEU A 150 -10.33 11.37 -13.20
C LEU A 150 -11.44 12.18 -13.88
N ALA A 151 -12.20 11.56 -14.79
CA ALA A 151 -13.36 12.19 -15.41
C ALA A 151 -14.42 12.56 -14.36
N GLY A 152 -14.67 11.67 -13.39
CA GLY A 152 -15.54 11.94 -12.24
C GLY A 152 -15.06 13.14 -11.43
N PHE A 153 -13.79 13.17 -11.04
CA PHE A 153 -13.20 14.30 -10.31
C PHE A 153 -13.38 15.62 -11.06
N VAL A 154 -13.03 15.67 -12.35
CA VAL A 154 -13.16 16.87 -13.18
C VAL A 154 -14.63 17.28 -13.29
N GLY A 155 -15.53 16.33 -13.57
CA GLY A 155 -16.96 16.58 -13.71
C GLY A 155 -17.58 17.12 -12.42
N PHE A 156 -17.38 16.45 -11.29
CA PHE A 156 -17.93 16.87 -10.00
C PHE A 156 -17.35 18.21 -9.52
N THR A 157 -16.05 18.43 -9.71
CA THR A 157 -15.40 19.70 -9.34
C THR A 157 -15.89 20.86 -10.21
N THR A 158 -16.09 20.61 -11.51
CA THR A 158 -16.63 21.61 -12.44
C THR A 158 -18.08 21.95 -12.08
N LEU A 159 -18.92 20.93 -11.84
CA LEU A 159 -20.29 21.13 -11.40
C LEU A 159 -20.35 21.87 -10.06
N LEU A 160 -19.44 21.57 -9.13
CA LEU A 160 -19.34 22.27 -7.85
C LEU A 160 -19.09 23.77 -8.05
N ALA A 161 -18.20 24.13 -8.98
CA ALA A 161 -17.90 25.53 -9.30
C ALA A 161 -19.09 26.30 -9.90
N TYR A 162 -19.99 25.61 -10.62
CA TYR A 162 -21.19 26.21 -11.23
C TYR A 162 -22.46 26.08 -10.37
N THR A 163 -22.39 25.44 -9.22
CA THR A 163 -23.55 25.26 -8.33
C THR A 163 -23.78 26.52 -7.51
N ASP A 164 -25.03 26.96 -7.40
CA ASP A 164 -25.39 28.08 -6.51
C ASP A 164 -25.17 27.71 -5.04
N GLY A 165 -24.61 28.64 -4.26
CA GLY A 165 -24.34 28.46 -2.82
C GLY A 165 -25.56 28.12 -1.98
N ASP A 166 -26.75 28.56 -2.42
CA ASP A 166 -28.03 28.29 -1.74
C ASP A 166 -28.41 26.80 -1.79
N LYS A 167 -27.87 26.04 -2.75
CA LYS A 167 -28.10 24.60 -2.89
C LYS A 167 -27.08 23.78 -2.08
N TYR A 168 -26.98 24.09 -0.79
CA TYR A 168 -26.03 23.47 0.13
C TYR A 168 -25.92 21.92 0.02
N PRO A 169 -27.02 21.13 -0.05
CA PRO A 169 -26.91 19.68 -0.21
C PRO A 169 -26.18 19.24 -1.49
N GLN A 170 -26.35 19.98 -2.58
CA GLN A 170 -25.66 19.69 -3.85
C GLN A 170 -24.17 20.01 -3.75
N VAL A 171 -23.82 21.13 -3.13
CA VAL A 171 -22.42 21.50 -2.84
C VAL A 171 -21.74 20.39 -2.03
N MET A 172 -22.40 19.87 -0.98
CA MET A 172 -21.85 18.79 -0.15
C MET A 172 -21.63 17.50 -0.94
N ILE A 173 -22.63 17.06 -1.72
CA ILE A 173 -22.53 15.82 -2.49
C ILE A 173 -21.41 15.93 -3.54
N LEU A 174 -21.36 17.03 -4.30
CA LEU A 174 -20.36 17.25 -5.34
C LEU A 174 -18.95 17.35 -4.74
N TYR A 175 -18.80 17.99 -3.58
CA TYR A 175 -17.55 18.01 -2.85
C TYR A 175 -17.10 16.61 -2.42
N VAL A 176 -17.98 15.83 -1.77
CA VAL A 176 -17.65 14.46 -1.31
C VAL A 176 -17.27 13.57 -2.49
N LEU A 177 -18.01 13.63 -3.60
CA LEU A 177 -17.72 12.85 -4.81
C LEU A 177 -16.39 13.26 -5.46
N SER A 178 -16.05 14.56 -5.45
CA SER A 178 -14.76 15.06 -5.92
C SER A 178 -13.62 14.49 -5.05
N VAL A 179 -13.71 14.61 -3.73
CA VAL A 179 -12.68 14.12 -2.80
C VAL A 179 -12.55 12.59 -2.85
N ALA A 180 -13.67 11.87 -2.90
CA ALA A 180 -13.67 10.41 -3.02
C ALA A 180 -12.97 9.94 -4.30
N SER A 181 -13.20 10.64 -5.42
CA SER A 181 -12.53 10.33 -6.69
C SER A 181 -11.01 10.47 -6.59
N VAL A 182 -10.53 11.53 -5.93
CA VAL A 182 -9.10 11.76 -5.68
C VAL A 182 -8.49 10.67 -4.78
N CYS A 183 -9.21 10.23 -3.75
CA CYS A 183 -8.76 9.13 -2.88
C CYS A 183 -8.61 7.82 -3.65
N VAL A 184 -9.52 7.51 -4.57
CA VAL A 184 -9.41 6.32 -5.42
C VAL A 184 -8.23 6.43 -6.39
N LEU A 185 -8.04 7.57 -7.05
CA LEU A 185 -6.89 7.82 -7.92
C LEU A 185 -5.56 7.62 -7.19
N PHE A 186 -5.44 8.12 -5.97
CA PHE A 186 -4.25 7.94 -5.15
C PHE A 186 -4.03 6.47 -4.77
N TYR A 187 -5.08 5.74 -4.40
CA TYR A 187 -4.99 4.31 -4.13
C TYR A 187 -4.49 3.55 -5.37
N LEU A 188 -5.07 3.81 -6.54
CA LEU A 188 -4.68 3.18 -7.80
C LEU A 188 -3.22 3.47 -8.16
N GLY A 189 -2.79 4.74 -8.08
CA GLY A 189 -1.40 5.13 -8.35
C GLY A 189 -0.42 4.48 -7.38
N LYS A 190 -0.74 4.42 -6.08
CA LYS A 190 0.08 3.73 -5.07
C LYS A 190 0.22 2.24 -5.35
N VAL A 191 -0.88 1.56 -5.67
CA VAL A 191 -0.88 0.12 -5.92
C VAL A 191 -0.08 -0.20 -7.18
N TYR A 192 -0.34 0.51 -8.28
CA TYR A 192 0.26 0.24 -9.57
C TYR A 192 1.72 0.70 -9.69
N CYS A 193 2.05 1.91 -9.23
CA CYS A 193 3.39 2.48 -9.43
C CYS A 193 4.40 2.12 -8.33
N ILE A 194 3.94 1.64 -7.16
CA ILE A 194 4.83 1.36 -6.03
C ILE A 194 4.71 -0.09 -5.58
N GLU A 195 3.52 -0.62 -5.37
CA GLU A 195 3.37 -1.95 -4.75
C GLU A 195 3.55 -3.09 -5.77
N LEU A 196 3.00 -2.95 -6.98
CA LEU A 196 3.10 -3.96 -8.04
C LEU A 196 4.56 -4.23 -8.47
N PRO A 197 5.41 -3.22 -8.77
CA PRO A 197 6.81 -3.47 -9.12
C PRO A 197 7.57 -4.20 -8.01
N GLN A 198 7.27 -3.86 -6.74
CA GLN A 198 7.89 -4.54 -5.60
C GLN A 198 7.51 -6.02 -5.55
N VAL A 199 6.23 -6.34 -5.79
CA VAL A 199 5.75 -7.72 -5.77
C VAL A 199 6.38 -8.54 -6.91
N ILE A 200 6.50 -7.97 -8.10
CA ILE A 200 7.12 -8.65 -9.25
C ILE A 200 8.58 -9.02 -8.93
N VAL A 201 9.36 -8.08 -8.38
CA VAL A 201 10.75 -8.37 -7.98
C VAL A 201 10.81 -9.41 -6.86
N LEU A 202 9.89 -9.34 -5.88
CA LEU A 202 9.84 -10.30 -4.78
C LEU A 202 9.48 -11.72 -5.25
N ARG A 203 8.69 -11.88 -6.31
CA ARG A 203 8.33 -13.19 -6.89
C ARG A 203 9.55 -13.99 -7.35
N HIS A 204 10.59 -13.31 -7.85
CA HIS A 204 11.80 -13.94 -8.41
C HIS A 204 12.88 -14.25 -7.37
N ARG A 205 12.63 -13.90 -6.11
CA ARG A 205 13.58 -14.13 -5.04
C ARG A 205 13.48 -15.58 -4.57
N PRO A 206 14.61 -16.28 -4.36
CA PRO A 206 14.60 -17.69 -3.96
C PRO A 206 13.85 -17.91 -2.64
N GLU A 207 13.82 -16.92 -1.75
CA GLU A 207 13.10 -16.97 -0.48
C GLU A 207 11.56 -17.00 -0.64
N PHE A 208 11.05 -16.67 -1.83
CA PHE A 208 9.63 -16.59 -2.15
C PHE A 208 9.25 -17.36 -3.42
N ALA A 209 10.20 -18.08 -4.02
CA ALA A 209 9.95 -18.88 -5.20
C ALA A 209 8.98 -20.02 -4.86
N PHE A 210 7.94 -20.15 -5.68
CA PHE A 210 6.88 -21.16 -5.52
C PHE A 210 7.46 -22.59 -5.46
N ASP A 211 8.53 -22.84 -6.22
CA ASP A 211 9.22 -24.13 -6.28
C ASP A 211 9.99 -24.47 -4.99
N VAL A 212 10.38 -23.49 -4.17
CA VAL A 212 11.09 -23.77 -2.90
C VAL A 212 10.12 -24.17 -1.78
N LEU A 213 8.83 -23.82 -1.92
CA LEU A 213 7.77 -24.17 -0.96
C LEU A 213 7.04 -25.48 -1.31
N PHE A 214 7.06 -25.89 -2.58
CA PHE A 214 6.28 -27.04 -3.08
C PHE A 214 7.07 -27.99 -4.01
N SER A 215 8.39 -27.86 -4.12
CA SER A 215 9.21 -28.88 -4.78
C SER A 215 9.16 -30.16 -3.94
N ASP A 216 8.70 -31.25 -4.56
CA ASP A 216 8.79 -32.63 -4.09
C ASP A 216 10.25 -33.09 -3.79
N MET A 217 11.26 -32.23 -3.97
CA MET A 217 12.63 -32.45 -3.49
C MET A 217 12.93 -31.83 -2.11
N HIS A 218 11.90 -31.46 -1.33
CA HIS A 218 12.00 -31.30 0.13
C HIS A 218 11.29 -32.45 0.85
N ASP A 219 11.72 -33.68 0.52
CA ASP A 219 11.55 -34.87 1.36
C ASP A 219 12.42 -34.80 2.64
N GLU A 220 13.16 -33.71 2.84
CA GLU A 220 13.77 -33.37 4.11
C GLU A 220 12.79 -32.57 4.97
N HIS A 221 11.93 -33.30 5.67
CA HIS A 221 11.60 -33.04 7.08
C HIS A 221 11.38 -31.55 7.42
N ILE A 222 10.34 -30.92 6.90
CA ILE A 222 9.86 -29.62 7.43
C ILE A 222 9.47 -29.86 8.91
N PRO A 223 10.21 -29.34 9.92
CA PRO A 223 9.90 -29.65 11.33
C PRO A 223 8.61 -28.98 11.84
N PHE A 224 7.97 -28.16 11.00
CA PHE A 224 6.98 -27.17 11.42
C PHE A 224 5.55 -27.46 10.99
N ALA A 225 5.32 -28.58 10.29
CA ALA A 225 3.98 -29.12 10.04
C ALA A 225 3.86 -30.49 10.72
N GLN A 226 4.04 -30.53 12.04
CA GLN A 226 3.50 -31.66 12.78
C GLN A 226 1.98 -31.58 12.69
N PRO A 227 1.29 -32.61 12.15
CA PRO A 227 -0.15 -32.69 12.31
C PRO A 227 -0.44 -32.66 13.81
N VAL A 228 -1.27 -31.70 14.24
CA VAL A 228 -1.79 -31.69 15.61
C VAL A 228 -2.50 -33.02 15.81
N SER A 229 -2.03 -33.81 16.77
CA SER A 229 -2.43 -35.20 17.03
C SER A 229 -3.81 -35.32 17.69
N ASP A 230 -4.75 -34.42 17.38
CA ASP A 230 -6.09 -34.42 17.98
C ASP A 230 -7.17 -34.49 16.91
N TYR A 231 -7.25 -35.65 16.24
CA TYR A 231 -8.52 -36.26 15.87
C TYR A 231 -8.33 -37.77 15.94
N ASN A 232 -8.50 -38.33 17.13
CA ASN A 232 -8.84 -39.75 17.27
C ASN A 232 -10.21 -39.97 16.64
N THR A 233 -10.27 -40.27 15.35
CA THR A 233 -11.39 -41.03 14.82
C THR A 233 -11.16 -42.48 15.22
N THR A 234 -11.64 -42.84 16.41
CA THR A 234 -11.95 -44.23 16.75
C THR A 234 -12.91 -44.75 15.70
N ARG A 235 -12.37 -45.44 14.70
CA ARG A 235 -13.11 -46.45 13.96
C ARG A 235 -13.21 -47.66 14.88
N GLU A 236 -14.30 -47.75 15.63
CA GLU A 236 -14.79 -49.05 16.09
C GLU A 236 -15.71 -49.65 15.01
N ALA A 237 -15.68 -50.97 14.99
CA ALA A 237 -15.95 -51.89 13.90
C ALA A 237 -17.37 -51.88 13.32
#